data_AF-T1U996-F1
#
_entry.id   AF-T1U996-F1
#
_cell.length_a   1.000
_cell.length_b   1.000
_cell.length_c   1.000
_cell.angle_alpha   90.00
_cell.angle_beta   90.00
_cell.angle_gamma   90.00
#
_symmetry.space_group_name_H-M   'P 1'
#
loop_
_entity.id
_entity.type
_entity.pdbx_description
1 polymer ?
#
loop_
_entity_poly.entity_id
_entity_poly.type
_entity_poly.pdbx_seq_one_letter_code
_entity_poly.pdbx_strand_id
1 'polypeptide(L)'
;MNFNELALNHTIDLLLKGKDYREVVLNTINTEFLDFAISFFKDIIYAKMHDKSIDFSWYQQYVMDNKDPKDIAILCGTNIKTIFNTYGTSTKEVVLDIAQNNLKYLYEILQNLENDNMKDLGINIKITYKDISVNLDLKESLLVINALATKKIALRGSAYSMIGKKIEKPLMLELCKRCGILESHIDATNF
;
A
#
# COMPACT_ATOMS: atom_id res chain seq x y z
N MET A 1 13.47 15.05 5.39
CA MET A 1 12.87 15.66 4.19
C MET A 1 11.73 14.77 3.74
N ASN A 2 10.49 15.26 3.68
CA ASN A 2 9.32 14.43 3.36
C ASN A 2 9.18 14.34 1.84
N PHE A 3 9.41 13.17 1.25
CA PHE A 3 9.31 12.94 -0.20
C PHE A 3 7.95 13.44 -0.77
N ASN A 4 6.88 13.34 0.03
CA ASN A 4 5.56 13.82 -0.36
C ASN A 4 5.50 15.34 -0.56
N GLU A 5 6.24 16.12 0.23
CA GLU A 5 6.24 17.59 0.12
C GLU A 5 6.97 18.05 -1.15
N LEU A 6 8.09 17.40 -1.48
CA LEU A 6 8.83 17.65 -2.71
C LEU A 6 7.98 17.30 -3.95
N ALA A 7 7.30 16.15 -3.91
CA ALA A 7 6.40 15.73 -5.00
C ALA A 7 5.23 16.70 -5.19
N LEU A 8 4.65 17.23 -4.10
CA LEU A 8 3.57 18.21 -4.15
C LEU A 8 4.04 19.54 -4.76
N ASN A 9 5.15 20.08 -4.27
CA ASN A 9 5.71 21.34 -4.78
C ASN A 9 6.08 21.23 -6.27
N HIS A 10 6.67 20.10 -6.67
CA HIS A 10 6.98 19.86 -8.07
C HIS A 10 5.72 19.74 -8.95
N THR A 11 4.67 19.09 -8.45
CA THR A 11 3.37 19.01 -9.13
C THR A 11 2.76 20.39 -9.34
N ILE A 12 2.78 21.24 -8.31
CA ILE A 12 2.28 22.63 -8.41
C ILE A 12 3.07 23.42 -9.45
N ASP A 13 4.39 23.34 -9.43
CA ASP A 13 5.25 24.02 -10.42
C ASP A 13 4.94 23.58 -11.87
N LEU A 14 4.73 22.29 -12.10
CA LEU A 14 4.35 21.76 -13.41
C LEU A 14 2.98 22.30 -13.85
N LEU A 15 1.98 22.27 -12.96
CA LEU A 15 0.63 22.74 -13.26
C LEU A 15 0.59 24.24 -13.56
N LEU A 16 1.31 25.06 -12.80
CA LEU A 16 1.44 26.51 -13.06
C LEU A 16 2.11 26.81 -14.41
N LYS A 17 2.91 25.87 -14.93
CA LYS A 17 3.54 25.95 -16.26
C LYS A 17 2.69 25.28 -17.36
N GLY A 18 1.49 24.80 -17.04
CA GLY A 18 0.62 24.05 -17.97
C GLY A 18 1.22 22.71 -18.41
N LYS A 19 2.11 22.12 -17.60
CA LYS A 19 2.77 20.86 -17.88
C LYS A 19 2.07 19.69 -17.19
N ASP A 20 2.25 18.51 -17.77
CA ASP A 20 1.77 17.26 -17.22
C ASP A 20 2.53 16.86 -15.95
N TYR A 21 1.81 16.36 -14.94
CA TYR A 21 2.35 15.91 -13.65
C TYR A 21 2.19 14.40 -13.42
N ARG A 22 1.66 13.64 -14.39
CA ARG A 22 1.43 12.18 -14.27
C ARG A 22 2.72 11.40 -13.93
N GLU A 23 3.87 11.84 -14.43
CA GLU A 23 5.16 11.24 -14.09
C GLU A 23 5.46 11.36 -12.58
N VAL A 24 5.16 12.51 -11.97
CA VAL A 24 5.33 12.71 -10.53
C VAL A 24 4.46 11.74 -9.74
N VAL A 25 3.21 11.54 -10.17
CA VAL A 25 2.30 10.56 -9.55
C VAL A 25 2.86 9.13 -9.64
N LEU A 26 3.37 8.74 -10.81
CA LEU A 26 3.97 7.41 -11.00
C LEU A 26 5.18 7.19 -10.10
N ASN A 27 6.04 8.20 -9.98
CA ASN A 27 7.20 8.16 -9.09
C ASN A 27 6.78 8.04 -7.63
N THR A 28 5.76 8.78 -7.20
CA THR A 28 5.19 8.63 -5.84
C THR A 28 4.65 7.23 -5.58
N ILE A 29 3.91 6.64 -6.52
CA ILE A 29 3.42 5.26 -6.41
C ILE A 29 4.58 4.26 -6.31
N ASN A 30 5.68 4.49 -7.02
CA ASN A 30 6.86 3.62 -6.97
C ASN A 30 7.59 3.74 -5.63
N THR A 31 7.84 4.96 -5.17
CA THR A 31 8.50 5.20 -3.88
C THR A 31 7.69 4.62 -2.72
N GLU A 32 6.39 4.95 -2.60
CA GLU A 32 5.55 4.44 -1.51
C GLU A 32 5.45 2.90 -1.51
N PHE A 33 5.44 2.28 -2.70
CA PHE A 33 5.43 0.83 -2.82
C PHE A 33 6.75 0.21 -2.34
N LEU A 34 7.89 0.77 -2.73
CA LEU A 34 9.20 0.25 -2.34
C LEU A 34 9.45 0.44 -0.85
N ASP A 35 9.05 1.57 -0.28
CA ASP A 35 9.12 1.82 1.16
C ASP A 35 8.28 0.80 1.95
N PHE A 36 7.06 0.51 1.48
CA PHE A 36 6.25 -0.56 2.03
C PHE A 36 6.94 -1.92 1.91
N ALA A 37 7.44 -2.28 0.73
CA ALA A 37 8.07 -3.57 0.49
C ALA A 37 9.28 -3.78 1.42
N ILE A 38 10.15 -2.77 1.55
CA ILE A 38 11.31 -2.82 2.46
C ILE A 38 10.86 -3.01 3.91
N SER A 39 9.83 -2.29 4.34
CA SER A 39 9.32 -2.37 5.72
C SER A 39 8.70 -3.74 6.00
N PHE A 40 7.92 -4.25 5.05
CA PHE A 40 7.29 -5.56 5.15
C PHE A 40 8.32 -6.70 5.18
N PHE A 41 9.35 -6.64 4.33
CA PHE A 41 10.44 -7.63 4.37
C PHE A 41 11.26 -7.57 5.66
N LYS A 42 11.43 -6.38 6.27
CA LYS A 42 12.07 -6.24 7.59
C LYS A 42 11.27 -6.95 8.69
N ASP A 43 9.94 -6.86 8.66
CA ASP A 43 9.10 -7.56 9.62
C ASP A 43 9.22 -9.08 9.47
N ILE A 44 9.23 -9.57 8.23
CA ILE A 44 9.38 -11.00 7.93
C ILE A 44 10.72 -11.55 8.40
N ILE A 45 11.84 -10.88 8.06
CA ILE A 45 13.17 -11.34 8.50
C ILE A 45 13.29 -11.28 10.02
N TYR A 46 12.74 -10.25 10.67
CA TYR A 46 12.73 -10.14 12.13
C TYR A 46 11.98 -11.32 12.76
N ALA A 47 10.83 -11.72 12.20
CA ALA A 47 10.09 -12.86 12.70
C ALA A 47 10.83 -14.19 12.51
N LYS A 48 11.38 -14.45 11.32
CA LYS A 48 12.20 -15.65 11.06
C LYS A 48 13.46 -15.70 11.94
N MET A 49 14.07 -14.56 12.26
CA MET A 49 15.23 -14.46 13.16
C MET A 49 14.94 -14.87 14.61
N HIS A 50 13.68 -14.78 15.05
CA HIS A 50 13.26 -15.14 16.40
C HIS A 50 12.60 -16.53 16.43
N ASP A 51 13.02 -17.43 15.52
CA ASP A 51 12.52 -18.78 15.33
C ASP A 51 10.98 -18.88 15.24
N LYS A 52 10.33 -17.81 14.76
CA LYS A 52 8.90 -17.86 14.43
C LYS A 52 8.77 -18.42 13.02
N SER A 53 8.05 -19.54 12.91
CA SER A 53 7.51 -19.99 11.62
C SER A 53 6.64 -18.87 11.04
N ILE A 54 6.75 -18.58 9.74
CA ILE A 54 5.88 -17.63 9.03
C ILE A 54 4.67 -18.41 8.49
N ASP A 55 4.14 -19.29 9.33
CA ASP A 55 2.94 -20.05 9.00
C ASP A 55 1.70 -19.13 8.99
N PHE A 56 0.56 -19.70 8.61
CA PHE A 56 -0.69 -18.97 8.56
C PHE A 56 -1.07 -18.31 9.88
N SER A 57 -0.85 -18.98 11.01
CA SER A 57 -1.20 -18.45 12.32
C SER A 57 -0.34 -17.24 12.65
N TRP A 58 0.97 -17.31 12.38
CA TRP A 58 1.83 -16.15 12.52
C TRP A 58 1.40 -15.00 11.61
N TYR A 59 1.14 -15.28 10.32
CA TYR A 59 0.77 -14.24 9.36
C TYR A 59 -0.55 -13.59 9.73
N GLN A 60 -1.55 -14.38 10.11
CA GLN A 60 -2.84 -13.88 10.59
C GLN A 60 -2.64 -12.97 11.80
N GLN A 61 -1.81 -13.36 12.76
CA GLN A 61 -1.50 -12.50 13.92
C GLN A 61 -0.79 -11.21 13.50
N TYR A 62 0.25 -11.31 12.66
CA TYR A 62 0.96 -10.15 12.12
C TYR A 62 0.02 -9.14 11.46
N VAL A 63 -0.94 -9.64 10.67
CA VAL A 63 -1.95 -8.79 10.04
C VAL A 63 -2.86 -8.15 11.09
N MET A 64 -3.36 -8.90 12.07
CA MET A 64 -4.28 -8.36 13.09
C MET A 64 -3.62 -7.40 14.08
N ASP A 65 -2.31 -7.53 14.30
CA ASP A 65 -1.52 -6.61 15.11
C ASP A 65 -1.32 -5.26 14.40
N ASN A 66 -1.48 -5.20 13.08
CA ASN A 66 -1.55 -3.95 12.35
C ASN A 66 -2.81 -3.18 12.78
N LYS A 67 -2.67 -1.88 13.06
CA LYS A 67 -3.79 -1.08 13.59
C LYS A 67 -4.62 -0.40 12.51
N ASP A 68 -4.11 -0.26 11.28
CA ASP A 68 -4.82 0.42 10.20
C ASP A 68 -5.65 -0.59 9.38
N PRO A 69 -6.99 -0.50 9.38
CA PRO A 69 -7.84 -1.36 8.56
C PRO A 69 -7.48 -1.35 7.07
N LYS A 70 -6.90 -0.26 6.57
CA LYS A 70 -6.43 -0.16 5.18
C LYS A 70 -5.29 -1.11 4.91
N ASP A 71 -4.29 -1.14 5.79
CA ASP A 71 -3.13 -2.01 5.64
C ASP A 71 -3.50 -3.47 5.94
N ILE A 72 -4.40 -3.72 6.89
CA ILE A 72 -4.99 -5.07 7.10
C ILE A 72 -5.61 -5.60 5.81
N ALA A 73 -6.48 -4.82 5.18
CA ALA A 73 -7.12 -5.21 3.92
C ALA A 73 -6.08 -5.56 2.85
N ILE A 74 -5.02 -4.77 2.74
CA ILE A 74 -3.91 -4.99 1.80
C ILE A 74 -3.17 -6.30 2.08
N LEU A 75 -2.79 -6.55 3.33
CA LEU A 75 -2.07 -7.76 3.72
C LEU A 75 -2.94 -9.01 3.57
N CYS A 76 -4.26 -8.86 3.65
CA CYS A 76 -5.23 -9.92 3.37
C CYS A 76 -5.54 -10.11 1.88
N GLY A 77 -4.90 -9.39 0.96
CA GLY A 77 -5.10 -9.57 -0.48
C GLY A 77 -6.29 -8.81 -1.08
N THR A 78 -6.80 -7.78 -0.39
CA THR A 78 -7.86 -6.90 -0.88
C THR A 78 -7.54 -5.42 -0.61
N ASN A 79 -8.47 -4.49 -0.83
CA ASN A 79 -8.29 -3.10 -0.41
C ASN A 79 -9.64 -2.45 -0.08
N ILE A 80 -9.59 -1.38 0.72
CA ILE A 80 -10.79 -0.66 1.18
C ILE A 80 -11.70 -0.21 0.04
N LYS A 81 -11.14 0.21 -1.10
CA LYS A 81 -11.94 0.69 -2.24
C LYS A 81 -12.74 -0.46 -2.86
N THR A 82 -12.13 -1.63 -3.01
CA THR A 82 -12.82 -2.84 -3.44
C THR A 82 -13.92 -3.21 -2.45
N ILE A 83 -13.63 -3.22 -1.15
CA ILE A 83 -14.61 -3.52 -0.10
C ILE A 83 -15.81 -2.55 -0.19
N PHE A 84 -15.56 -1.24 -0.25
CA PHE A 84 -16.62 -0.25 -0.39
C PHE A 84 -17.46 -0.47 -1.65
N ASN A 85 -16.82 -0.70 -2.79
CA ASN A 85 -17.53 -0.90 -4.05
C ASN A 85 -18.38 -2.17 -4.05
N THR A 86 -17.96 -3.23 -3.35
CA THR A 86 -18.68 -4.50 -3.30
C THR A 86 -19.79 -4.49 -2.25
N TYR A 87 -19.55 -3.91 -1.07
CA TYR A 87 -20.44 -4.02 0.09
C TYR A 87 -21.16 -2.71 0.45
N GLY A 88 -20.87 -1.61 -0.25
CA GLY A 88 -21.47 -0.29 -0.02
C GLY A 88 -20.98 0.42 1.25
N THR A 89 -20.01 -0.15 1.96
CA THR A 89 -19.48 0.39 3.22
C THR A 89 -18.02 0.00 3.41
N SER A 90 -17.31 0.81 4.19
CA SER A 90 -15.92 0.56 4.59
C SER A 90 -15.70 0.90 6.07
N THR A 91 -16.71 0.62 6.91
CA THR A 91 -16.53 0.70 8.36
C THR A 91 -15.44 -0.26 8.81
N LYS A 92 -14.79 0.05 9.92
CA LYS A 92 -13.66 -0.73 10.44
C LYS A 92 -14.07 -2.20 10.61
N GLU A 93 -15.22 -2.45 11.20
CA GLU A 93 -15.73 -3.79 11.51
C GLU A 93 -15.93 -4.62 10.24
N VAL A 94 -16.53 -4.01 9.20
CA VAL A 94 -16.79 -4.67 7.91
C VAL A 94 -15.47 -4.95 7.18
N VAL A 95 -14.54 -4.00 7.21
CA VAL A 95 -13.21 -4.19 6.59
C VAL A 95 -12.47 -5.35 7.26
N LEU A 96 -12.49 -5.42 8.59
CA LEU A 96 -11.82 -6.49 9.34
C LEU A 96 -12.42 -7.87 9.04
N ASP A 97 -13.75 -7.98 9.04
CA ASP A 97 -14.43 -9.25 8.75
C ASP A 97 -14.12 -9.74 7.32
N ILE A 98 -14.28 -8.87 6.33
CA ILE A 98 -14.00 -9.24 4.92
C ILE A 98 -12.53 -9.58 4.72
N ALA A 99 -11.62 -8.80 5.30
CA ALA A 99 -10.19 -9.05 5.19
C ALA A 99 -9.81 -10.41 5.83
N GLN A 100 -10.35 -10.73 7.01
CA GLN A 100 -10.12 -12.03 7.65
C GLN A 100 -10.65 -13.20 6.81
N ASN A 101 -11.86 -13.07 6.27
CA ASN A 101 -12.44 -14.11 5.43
C ASN A 101 -11.66 -14.30 4.13
N ASN A 102 -11.20 -13.20 3.51
CA ASN A 102 -10.37 -13.28 2.30
C ASN A 102 -9.01 -13.94 2.56
N LEU A 103 -8.40 -13.67 3.72
CA LEU A 103 -7.13 -14.29 4.11
C LEU A 103 -7.26 -15.81 4.32
N LYS A 104 -8.34 -16.26 4.97
CA LYS A 104 -8.64 -17.70 5.11
C LYS A 104 -8.80 -18.37 3.75
N TYR A 105 -9.60 -17.77 2.87
CA TYR A 105 -9.81 -18.27 1.51
C TYR A 105 -8.51 -18.32 0.70
N LEU A 106 -7.67 -17.28 0.79
CA LEU A 106 -6.35 -17.27 0.14
C LEU A 106 -5.49 -18.44 0.62
N TYR A 107 -5.49 -18.74 1.92
CA TYR A 107 -4.72 -19.84 2.46
C TYR A 107 -5.25 -21.21 1.99
N GLU A 108 -6.56 -21.39 1.91
CA GLU A 108 -7.16 -22.61 1.34
C GLU A 108 -6.73 -22.83 -0.12
N ILE A 109 -6.69 -21.77 -0.93
CA ILE A 109 -6.16 -21.84 -2.30
C ILE A 109 -4.70 -22.29 -2.30
N LEU A 110 -3.87 -21.68 -1.45
CA LEU A 110 -2.44 -22.00 -1.36
C LEU A 110 -2.19 -23.45 -0.92
N GLN A 111 -3.01 -23.99 -0.03
CA GLN A 111 -2.96 -25.40 0.38
C GLN A 111 -3.29 -26.34 -0.78
N ASN A 112 -4.32 -26.02 -1.56
CA ASN A 112 -4.72 -26.85 -2.69
C ASN A 112 -3.70 -26.83 -3.84
N LEU A 113 -3.02 -25.69 -4.05
CA LEU A 113 -1.99 -25.56 -5.08
C LEU A 113 -0.80 -26.50 -4.88
N GLU A 114 -0.42 -26.79 -3.63
CA GLU A 114 0.63 -27.77 -3.33
C GLU A 114 0.20 -29.20 -3.66
N ASN A 115 -1.09 -29.51 -3.51
CA ASN A 115 -1.61 -30.86 -3.69
C ASN A 115 -1.78 -31.24 -5.16
N ASP A 116 -2.20 -30.28 -6.01
CA ASP A 116 -2.79 -30.63 -7.30
C ASP A 116 -1.90 -30.39 -8.53
N ASN A 117 -0.90 -29.49 -8.54
CA ASN A 117 -0.22 -29.13 -9.81
C ASN A 117 1.25 -28.67 -9.74
N MET A 118 1.90 -28.65 -8.57
CA MET A 118 3.20 -27.96 -8.41
C MET A 118 4.32 -28.82 -7.81
N LYS A 119 4.22 -30.17 -7.83
CA LYS A 119 5.23 -31.04 -7.18
C LYS A 119 6.69 -30.78 -7.61
N ASP A 120 6.89 -30.21 -8.80
CA ASP A 120 8.22 -29.89 -9.34
C ASP A 120 8.54 -28.38 -9.40
N LEU A 121 7.61 -27.48 -9.05
CA LEU A 121 7.85 -26.03 -9.07
C LEU A 121 8.06 -25.49 -7.66
N GLY A 122 9.29 -25.08 -7.36
CA GLY A 122 9.63 -24.32 -6.15
C GLY A 122 9.75 -22.83 -6.45
N ILE A 123 9.03 -22.00 -5.69
CA ILE A 123 9.24 -20.55 -5.63
C ILE A 123 9.76 -20.24 -4.24
N ASN A 124 10.92 -19.57 -4.15
CA ASN A 124 11.45 -19.10 -2.89
C ASN A 124 11.82 -17.61 -2.96
N ILE A 125 11.61 -16.91 -1.84
CA ILE A 125 12.13 -15.56 -1.65
C ILE A 125 13.22 -15.65 -0.60
N LYS A 126 14.45 -15.32 -1.00
CA LYS A 126 15.57 -15.15 -0.08
C LYS A 126 15.66 -13.69 0.34
N ILE A 127 15.54 -13.43 1.64
CA ILE A 127 15.69 -12.09 2.23
C ILE A 127 17.02 -12.08 2.98
N THR A 128 17.86 -11.08 2.71
CA THR A 128 19.14 -10.90 3.41
C THR A 128 19.18 -9.53 4.05
N TYR A 129 19.50 -9.48 5.34
CA TYR A 129 19.69 -8.26 6.10
C TYR A 129 20.96 -8.38 6.94
N LYS A 130 21.96 -7.55 6.62
CA LYS A 130 23.34 -7.72 7.11
C LYS A 130 23.83 -9.13 6.78
N ASP A 131 24.37 -9.86 7.75
CA ASP A 131 24.92 -11.21 7.58
C ASP A 131 23.88 -12.33 7.78
N ILE A 132 22.60 -11.99 7.93
CA ILE A 132 21.52 -12.94 8.16
C ILE A 132 20.71 -13.10 6.87
N SER A 133 20.56 -14.34 6.43
CA SER A 133 19.67 -14.71 5.34
C SER A 133 18.58 -15.65 5.82
N VAL A 134 17.34 -15.36 5.42
CA VAL A 134 16.19 -16.24 5.63
C VAL A 134 15.59 -16.60 4.28
N ASN A 135 15.08 -17.82 4.16
CA ASN A 135 14.34 -18.26 2.99
C ASN A 135 12.87 -18.43 3.35
N LEU A 136 12.01 -17.99 2.45
CA LEU A 136 10.59 -18.30 2.48
C LEU A 136 10.33 -19.54 1.64
N ASP A 137 9.49 -20.44 2.14
CA ASP A 137 8.99 -21.57 1.36
C ASP A 137 7.99 -21.11 0.28
N LEU A 138 7.41 -22.06 -0.46
CA LEU A 138 6.46 -21.77 -1.54
C LEU A 138 5.24 -20.98 -1.06
N LYS A 139 4.58 -21.44 0.02
CA LYS A 139 3.38 -20.80 0.59
C LYS A 139 3.70 -19.41 1.12
N GLU A 140 4.77 -19.31 1.90
CA GLU A 140 5.24 -18.05 2.48
C GLU A 140 5.57 -17.05 1.36
N SER A 141 6.26 -17.50 0.31
CA SER A 141 6.61 -16.66 -0.84
C SER A 141 5.37 -16.15 -1.59
N LEU A 142 4.41 -17.03 -1.87
CA LEU A 142 3.18 -16.67 -2.58
C LEU A 142 2.31 -15.70 -1.77
N LEU A 143 2.24 -15.87 -0.45
CA LEU A 143 1.52 -14.98 0.45
C LEU A 143 2.14 -13.57 0.44
N VAL A 144 3.47 -13.49 0.52
CA VAL A 144 4.20 -12.22 0.45
C VAL A 144 4.02 -11.55 -0.91
N ILE A 145 4.08 -12.30 -2.00
CA ILE A 145 3.84 -11.78 -3.36
C ILE A 145 2.43 -11.20 -3.46
N ASN A 146 1.42 -11.90 -2.93
CA ASN A 146 0.04 -11.43 -2.94
C ASN A 146 -0.13 -10.09 -2.23
N ALA A 147 0.45 -9.94 -1.03
CA ALA A 147 0.41 -8.68 -0.28
C ALA A 147 1.11 -7.53 -1.04
N LEU A 148 2.28 -7.78 -1.62
CA LEU A 148 3.01 -6.80 -2.43
C LEU A 148 2.19 -6.37 -3.67
N ALA A 149 1.64 -7.33 -4.41
CA ALA A 149 0.81 -7.06 -5.58
C ALA A 149 -0.42 -6.21 -5.19
N THR A 150 -1.07 -6.57 -4.09
CA THR A 150 -2.25 -5.87 -3.57
C THR A 150 -1.92 -4.44 -3.17
N LYS A 151 -0.79 -4.20 -2.47
CA LYS A 151 -0.33 -2.84 -2.16
C LYS A 151 -0.13 -2.02 -3.43
N LYS A 152 0.53 -2.59 -4.44
CA LYS A 152 0.80 -1.87 -5.70
C LYS A 152 -0.48 -1.45 -6.41
N ILE A 153 -1.47 -2.34 -6.48
CA ILE A 153 -2.78 -2.07 -7.08
C ILE A 153 -3.52 -0.98 -6.29
N ALA A 154 -3.55 -1.10 -4.96
CA ALA A 154 -4.21 -0.13 -4.09
C ALA A 154 -3.62 1.29 -4.24
N LEU A 155 -2.28 1.39 -4.31
CA LEU A 155 -1.60 2.67 -4.56
C LEU A 155 -1.96 3.25 -5.92
N ARG A 156 -1.91 2.44 -6.99
CA ARG A 156 -2.31 2.90 -8.34
C ARG A 156 -3.74 3.43 -8.39
N GLY A 157 -4.67 2.77 -7.69
CA GLY A 157 -6.07 3.16 -7.66
C GLY A 157 -6.40 4.40 -6.81
N SER A 158 -5.48 4.85 -5.94
CA SER A 158 -5.72 5.92 -4.97
C SER A 158 -4.80 7.13 -5.12
N ALA A 159 -3.59 6.99 -5.66
CA ALA A 159 -2.58 8.04 -5.69
C ALA A 159 -3.00 9.29 -6.47
N TYR A 160 -3.65 9.14 -7.63
CA TYR A 160 -4.14 10.28 -8.42
C TYR A 160 -5.12 11.15 -7.63
N SER A 161 -6.09 10.52 -6.95
CA SER A 161 -7.07 11.24 -6.13
C SER A 161 -6.42 11.86 -4.89
N MET A 162 -5.50 11.15 -4.25
CA MET A 162 -4.77 11.66 -3.09
C MET A 162 -3.95 12.90 -3.44
N ILE A 163 -3.17 12.85 -4.52
CA ILE A 163 -2.36 13.98 -4.97
C ILE A 163 -3.27 15.15 -5.33
N GLY A 164 -4.33 14.91 -6.11
CA GLY A 164 -5.33 15.93 -6.47
C GLY A 164 -5.88 16.69 -5.26
N LYS A 165 -6.36 15.98 -4.24
CA LYS A 165 -6.87 16.60 -3.00
C LYS A 165 -5.80 17.41 -2.25
N LYS A 166 -4.56 16.92 -2.23
CA LYS A 166 -3.45 17.59 -1.53
C LYS A 166 -2.95 18.84 -2.26
N ILE A 167 -3.06 18.91 -3.59
CA ILE A 167 -2.62 20.08 -4.37
C ILE A 167 -3.71 21.15 -4.51
N GLU A 168 -4.97 20.83 -4.24
CA GLU A 168 -6.10 21.74 -4.47
C GLU A 168 -5.93 23.07 -3.72
N LYS A 169 -5.73 23.01 -2.40
CA LYS A 169 -5.52 24.20 -1.57
C LYS A 169 -4.25 24.98 -1.96
N PRO A 170 -3.05 24.34 -2.00
CA PRO A 170 -1.83 25.09 -2.31
C PRO A 170 -1.84 25.71 -3.71
N LEU A 171 -2.39 25.00 -4.71
CA LEU A 171 -2.48 25.50 -6.08
C LEU A 171 -3.43 26.69 -6.17
N MET A 172 -4.60 26.62 -5.54
CA MET A 172 -5.56 27.73 -5.52
C MET A 172 -4.94 29.00 -4.91
N LEU A 173 -4.28 28.87 -3.75
CA LEU A 173 -3.63 29.99 -3.08
C LEU A 173 -2.57 30.65 -3.97
N GLU A 174 -1.74 29.85 -4.65
CA GLU A 174 -0.70 30.34 -5.55
C GLU A 174 -1.29 31.02 -6.81
N LEU A 175 -2.41 30.53 -7.32
CA LEU A 175 -3.14 31.17 -8.43
C LEU A 175 -3.74 32.52 -8.01
N CYS A 176 -4.42 32.60 -6.85
CA CYS A 176 -4.97 33.85 -6.32
C CYS A 176 -3.88 34.92 -6.15
N LYS A 177 -2.73 34.52 -5.60
CA LYS A 177 -1.56 35.41 -5.46
C LYS A 177 -1.08 35.94 -6.81
N ARG A 178 -0.96 35.08 -7.83
CA ARG A 178 -0.54 35.48 -9.19
C ARG A 178 -1.54 36.39 -9.89
N CYS A 179 -2.83 36.23 -9.58
CA CYS A 179 -3.89 37.11 -10.06
C CYS A 179 -3.99 38.43 -9.27
N GLY A 180 -3.14 38.66 -8.26
CA GLY A 180 -3.14 39.88 -7.46
C GLY A 180 -4.31 39.99 -6.48
N ILE A 181 -4.93 38.86 -6.11
CA ILE A 181 -5.99 38.84 -5.10
C ILE A 181 -5.38 39.07 -3.72
N LEU A 182 -5.88 40.07 -3.00
CA LEU A 182 -5.49 40.34 -1.62
C LEU A 182 -5.88 39.17 -0.71
N GLU A 183 -5.00 38.80 0.22
CA GLU A 183 -5.23 37.68 1.15
C GLU A 183 -6.54 37.82 1.94
N SER A 184 -6.96 39.05 2.25
CA SER A 184 -8.22 39.35 2.93
C SER A 184 -9.48 38.94 2.14
N HIS A 185 -9.35 38.68 0.84
CA HIS A 185 -10.42 38.23 -0.04
C HIS A 185 -10.36 36.73 -0.35
N ILE A 186 -9.45 35.99 0.29
CA ILE A 186 -9.28 34.55 0.08
C ILE A 186 -9.80 33.81 1.30
N ASP A 187 -10.89 33.07 1.14
CA ASP A 187 -11.36 32.11 2.15
C ASP A 187 -10.94 30.70 1.75
N ALA A 188 -9.97 30.15 2.48
CA ALA A 188 -9.47 28.79 2.29
C ALA A 188 -9.79 27.87 3.48
N THR A 189 -10.81 28.21 4.28
CA THR A 189 -11.18 27.45 5.49
C THR A 189 -11.76 26.07 5.18
N ASN A 190 -12.44 25.91 4.04
CA ASN A 190 -13.12 24.67 3.63
C ASN A 190 -12.27 23.74 2.76
N PHE A 191 -10.97 24.02 2.61
CA PHE A 191 -10.01 23.19 1.88
C PHE A 191 -9.07 22.42 2.81
#